data_AF-A0A7S1S5U6-F1
#
_entry.id   AF-A0A7S1S5U6-F1
#
_cell.length_a   1.000
_cell.length_b   1.000
_cell.length_c   1.000
_cell.angle_alpha   90.00
_cell.angle_beta   90.00
_cell.angle_gamma   90.00
#
_symmetry.space_group_name_H-M   'P 1'
#
loop_
_entity.id
_entity.type
_entity.pdbx_description
1 polymer ?
#
loop_
_entity_poly.entity_id
_entity_poly.type
_entity_poly.pdbx_seq_one_letter_code
_entity_poly.pdbx_strand_id
1 'polypeptide(L)'
;VAETPFPFPYQNMISIFLWLFAATTPFMVNANLINIPARFVVNFLAVGAYFSLAEVCDNLEDPYMPYDPNDLPLEAIHRSFNVRLVSFGAVPGSEPMPAPGSPCASTGSPRTTERTASSAETRL
;
A
#
# COMPACT_ATOMS: atom_id res chain seq x y z
N VAL A 1 -12.45 2.12 -0.87
CA VAL A 1 -11.40 1.23 -1.41
C VAL A 1 -10.92 0.30 -0.31
N ALA A 2 -10.28 0.79 0.77
CA ALA A 2 -9.84 -0.07 1.88
C ALA A 2 -10.97 -0.80 2.64
N GLU A 3 -12.14 -0.17 2.84
CA GLU A 3 -13.27 -0.81 3.54
C GLU A 3 -14.18 -1.67 2.66
N THR A 4 -14.04 -1.55 1.34
CA THR A 4 -14.92 -2.18 0.35
C THR A 4 -14.04 -3.06 -0.56
N PRO A 5 -13.62 -4.25 -0.09
CA PRO A 5 -12.76 -5.14 -0.86
C PRO A 5 -13.49 -5.69 -2.07
N PHE A 6 -12.74 -6.22 -3.02
CA PHE A 6 -13.34 -6.93 -4.14
C PHE A 6 -14.13 -8.14 -3.61
N PRO A 7 -15.36 -8.38 -4.11
CA PRO A 7 -16.15 -9.49 -3.59
C PRO A 7 -15.48 -10.83 -3.89
N PHE A 8 -15.16 -11.57 -2.82
CA PHE A 8 -14.60 -12.92 -2.85
C PHE A 8 -15.21 -13.89 -3.90
N PRO A 9 -16.54 -13.95 -4.11
CA PRO A 9 -17.09 -14.86 -5.12
C PRO A 9 -16.59 -14.57 -6.54
N TYR A 10 -16.29 -13.32 -6.90
CA TYR A 10 -15.80 -12.99 -8.23
C TYR A 10 -14.36 -13.46 -8.45
N GLN A 11 -13.49 -13.34 -7.44
CA GLN A 11 -12.11 -13.84 -7.52
C GLN A 11 -12.07 -15.37 -7.71
N ASN A 12 -12.96 -16.09 -7.02
CA ASN A 12 -13.10 -17.54 -7.21
C ASN A 12 -13.59 -17.89 -8.62
N MET A 13 -14.56 -17.15 -9.17
CA MET A 13 -15.04 -17.40 -10.53
C MET A 13 -13.95 -17.16 -11.58
N ILE A 14 -13.17 -16.09 -11.44
CA ILE A 14 -12.03 -15.80 -12.33
C ILE A 14 -11.00 -16.92 -12.27
N SER A 15 -10.64 -17.37 -11.07
CA SER A 15 -9.72 -18.50 -10.87
C SER A 15 -10.21 -19.78 -11.54
N ILE A 16 -11.49 -20.14 -11.36
CA ILE A 16 -12.08 -21.33 -11.98
C ILE A 16 -12.04 -21.22 -13.51
N PHE A 17 -12.41 -20.08 -14.08
CA PHE A 17 -12.38 -19.88 -15.53
C PHE A 17 -10.97 -19.85 -16.10
N LEU A 18 -9.99 -19.35 -15.36
CA LEU A 18 -8.59 -19.35 -15.76
C LEU A 18 -8.04 -20.79 -15.85
N TRP A 19 -8.35 -21.63 -14.87
CA TRP A 19 -7.99 -23.06 -14.91
C TRP A 19 -8.72 -23.81 -16.02
N LEU A 20 -9.99 -23.51 -16.27
CA LEU A 20 -10.75 -24.09 -17.38
C LEU A 20 -10.16 -23.67 -18.73
N PHE A 21 -9.78 -22.39 -18.89
CA PHE A 21 -9.07 -21.89 -20.05
C PHE A 21 -7.73 -22.60 -20.26
N ALA A 22 -6.94 -22.76 -19.19
CA ALA A 22 -5.67 -23.48 -19.22
C ALA A 22 -5.83 -24.93 -19.68
N ALA A 23 -6.89 -25.62 -19.22
CA ALA A 23 -7.19 -26.98 -19.61
C ALA A 23 -7.70 -27.10 -21.05
N THR A 24 -8.50 -26.14 -21.53
CA THR A 24 -9.14 -26.20 -22.86
C THR A 24 -8.25 -25.70 -24.01
N THR A 25 -7.38 -24.73 -23.74
CA THR A 25 -6.44 -24.14 -24.72
C THR A 25 -5.59 -25.18 -25.47
N PRO A 26 -4.94 -26.18 -24.83
CA PRO A 26 -4.13 -27.15 -25.56
C PRO A 26 -4.95 -28.01 -26.54
N PHE A 27 -6.21 -28.31 -26.24
CA PHE A 27 -7.10 -29.03 -27.15
C PHE A 27 -7.45 -28.19 -28.38
N MET A 28 -7.78 -26.91 -28.17
CA MET A 28 -8.08 -25.97 -29.24
C MET A 28 -6.87 -25.74 -30.16
N VAL A 29 -5.68 -25.55 -29.58
CA VAL A 29 -4.44 -25.36 -30.34
C VAL A 29 -4.06 -26.63 -31.13
N ASN A 30 -4.25 -27.81 -30.54
CA ASN A 30 -4.00 -29.09 -31.23
C ASN A 30 -4.91 -29.29 -32.44
N ALA A 31 -6.18 -28.89 -32.34
CA ALA A 31 -7.15 -29.06 -33.42
C ALA A 31 -6.93 -28.10 -34.60
N ASN A 32 -6.40 -26.89 -34.35
CA ASN A 32 -6.30 -25.85 -35.38
C ASN A 32 -4.92 -25.71 -36.04
N LEU A 33 -3.84 -26.05 -35.32
CA LEU A 33 -2.48 -25.86 -35.82
C LEU A 33 -1.86 -27.20 -36.25
N ILE A 34 -1.39 -27.23 -37.50
CA ILE A 34 -0.66 -28.38 -38.06
C ILE A 34 0.82 -28.36 -37.63
N ASN A 35 1.40 -27.15 -37.56
CA ASN A 35 2.82 -26.98 -37.23
C ASN A 35 3.10 -27.22 -35.74
N ILE A 36 3.86 -28.28 -35.46
CA ILE A 36 4.28 -28.69 -34.12
C ILE A 36 4.97 -27.57 -33.31
N PRO A 37 6.00 -26.86 -33.82
CA PRO A 37 6.67 -25.84 -33.02
C PRO A 37 5.76 -24.65 -32.70
N ALA A 38 4.89 -24.26 -33.64
CA ALA A 38 3.96 -23.15 -33.45
C ALA A 38 2.93 -23.46 -32.34
N ARG A 39 2.53 -24.73 -32.18
CA ARG A 39 1.58 -25.15 -31.13
C ARG A 39 2.12 -24.88 -29.74
N PHE A 40 3.39 -25.20 -29.49
CA PHE A 40 4.01 -24.96 -28.18
C PHE A 40 4.10 -23.47 -27.86
N VAL A 41 4.54 -22.66 -28.83
CA VAL A 41 4.69 -21.20 -28.65
C VAL A 41 3.33 -20.55 -28.39
N VAL A 42 2.33 -20.86 -29.22
CA VAL A 42 0.99 -20.27 -29.08
C VAL A 42 0.33 -20.72 -27.78
N ASN A 43 0.43 -21.99 -27.41
CA ASN A 43 -0.14 -22.48 -26.16
C ASN A 43 0.53 -21.84 -24.93
N PHE A 44 1.87 -21.74 -24.93
CA PHE A 44 2.60 -21.08 -23.85
C PHE A 44 2.25 -19.60 -23.75
N LEU A 45 2.20 -18.88 -24.87
CA LEU A 45 1.89 -17.46 -24.89
C LEU A 45 0.44 -17.20 -24.46
N ALA A 46 -0.52 -17.98 -24.95
CA ALA A 46 -1.93 -17.83 -24.59
C ALA A 46 -2.13 -18.07 -23.09
N VAL A 47 -1.72 -19.22 -22.57
CA VAL A 47 -1.88 -19.54 -21.14
C VAL A 47 -1.07 -18.56 -20.29
N GLY A 48 0.20 -18.33 -20.63
CA GLY A 48 1.09 -17.45 -19.87
C GLY A 48 0.59 -16.00 -19.80
N ALA A 49 0.04 -15.46 -20.90
CA ALA A 49 -0.52 -14.11 -20.90
C ALA A 49 -1.69 -13.98 -19.92
N TYR A 50 -2.64 -14.92 -19.93
CA TYR A 50 -3.79 -14.86 -19.03
C TYR A 50 -3.42 -15.09 -17.56
N PHE A 51 -2.47 -15.97 -17.25
CA PHE A 51 -1.96 -16.12 -15.88
C PHE A 51 -1.19 -14.90 -15.40
N SER A 52 -0.35 -14.30 -16.26
CA SER A 52 0.37 -13.07 -15.91
C SER A 52 -0.59 -11.92 -15.63
N LEU A 53 -1.69 -11.83 -16.39
CA LEU A 53 -2.71 -10.81 -16.18
C LEU A 53 -3.47 -11.03 -14.87
N ALA A 54 -3.79 -12.28 -14.51
CA ALA A 54 -4.42 -12.59 -13.23
C ALA A 54 -3.56 -12.17 -12.03
N GLU A 55 -2.26 -12.45 -12.07
CA GLU A 55 -1.32 -12.04 -11.01
C GLU A 55 -1.22 -10.52 -10.88
N VAL A 56 -1.20 -9.80 -12.01
CA VAL A 56 -1.23 -8.33 -12.00
C VAL A 56 -2.54 -7.81 -11.41
N CYS A 57 -3.68 -8.45 -11.70
CA CYS A 57 -4.95 -8.08 -11.11
C CYS A 57 -4.96 -8.26 -9.58
N ASP A 58 -4.40 -9.36 -9.07
CA ASP A 58 -4.31 -9.62 -7.63
C ASP A 58 -3.40 -8.58 -6.94
N ASN A 59 -2.25 -8.23 -7.53
CA ASN A 59 -1.38 -7.17 -7.00
C ASN A 59 -2.04 -5.79 -7.01
N LEU A 60 -2.94 -5.51 -7.95
CA LEU A 60 -3.64 -4.22 -8.04
C LEU A 60 -4.85 -4.11 -7.09
N GLU A 61 -5.25 -5.18 -6.40
CA GLU A 61 -6.40 -5.15 -5.49
C GLU A 61 -6.12 -4.32 -4.22
N ASP A 62 -4.91 -4.40 -3.66
CA ASP A 62 -4.52 -3.69 -2.43
C ASP A 62 -3.27 -2.81 -2.61
N PRO A 63 -3.42 -1.59 -3.18
CA PRO A 63 -2.28 -0.74 -3.54
C PRO A 63 -1.64 0.03 -2.37
N TYR A 64 -2.19 -0.10 -1.15
CA TYR A 64 -1.81 0.76 -0.01
C TYR A 64 -0.91 0.06 1.01
N MET A 65 -0.90 -1.27 1.00
CA MET A 65 0.03 -2.04 1.79
C MET A 65 1.40 -2.08 1.11
N PRO A 66 2.52 -2.10 1.85
CA PRO A 66 3.86 -2.18 1.27
C PRO A 66 4.31 -3.65 1.12
N TYR A 67 3.64 -4.42 0.27
CA TYR A 67 3.99 -5.84 0.05
C TYR A 67 4.84 -6.03 -1.22
N ASP A 68 4.55 -5.28 -2.28
CA ASP A 68 5.20 -5.29 -3.58
C ASP A 68 5.95 -3.98 -3.87
N PRO A 69 7.07 -4.00 -4.61
CA PRO A 69 7.75 -2.78 -5.02
C PRO A 69 6.92 -1.83 -5.90
N ASN A 70 5.87 -2.33 -6.56
CA ASN A 70 4.97 -1.51 -7.39
C ASN A 70 3.78 -0.94 -6.61
N ASP A 71 3.71 -1.17 -5.30
CA ASP A 71 2.71 -0.55 -4.44
C ASP A 71 2.93 0.95 -4.29
N LEU A 72 1.89 1.65 -3.86
CA LEU A 72 1.94 3.10 -3.76
C LEU A 72 2.89 3.54 -2.63
N PRO A 73 3.91 4.37 -2.89
CA PRO A 73 4.87 4.79 -1.87
C PRO A 73 4.26 5.85 -0.95
N LEU A 74 3.40 5.42 -0.03
CA LEU A 74 2.59 6.28 0.84
C LEU A 74 3.45 7.18 1.73
N GLU A 75 4.59 6.66 2.19
CA GLU A 75 5.61 7.39 2.96
C GLU A 75 6.21 8.57 2.17
N ALA A 76 6.51 8.38 0.88
CA ALA A 76 7.08 9.42 0.03
C ALA A 76 6.02 10.50 -0.26
N ILE A 77 4.77 10.09 -0.46
CA ILE A 77 3.63 10.99 -0.65
C ILE A 77 3.41 11.83 0.62
N HIS A 78 3.40 11.22 1.80
CA HIS A 78 3.24 11.94 3.07
C HIS A 78 4.42 12.91 3.32
N ARG A 79 5.65 12.50 3.03
CA ARG A 79 6.82 13.39 3.13
C ARG A 79 6.70 14.61 2.21
N SER A 80 6.28 14.40 0.96
CA SER A 80 6.03 15.48 -0.01
C SER A 80 4.93 16.44 0.48
N PHE A 81 3.86 15.90 1.06
CA PHE A 81 2.78 16.71 1.65
C PHE A 81 3.28 17.60 2.79
N ASN A 82 4.07 17.05 3.71
CA ASN A 82 4.61 17.81 4.85
C ASN A 82 5.55 18.95 4.40
N VAL A 83 6.38 18.69 3.38
CA VAL A 83 7.25 19.74 2.79
C VAL A 83 6.42 20.87 2.20
N ARG A 84 5.31 20.56 1.53
CA ARG A 84 4.41 21.58 0.97
C ARG A 84 3.72 22.38 2.08
N LEU A 85 3.27 21.75 3.16
CA LEU A 85 2.68 22.47 4.30
C LEU A 85 3.64 23.49 4.91
N VAL A 86 4.91 23.11 5.10
CA VAL A 86 5.95 24.02 5.58
C VAL A 86 6.14 25.21 4.64
N SER A 87 6.06 25.00 3.32
CA SER A 87 6.18 26.08 2.35
C SER A 87 5.03 27.11 2.41
N PHE A 88 3.86 26.74 2.94
CA PHE A 88 2.72 27.65 3.16
C PHE A 88 2.79 28.42 4.49
N GLY A 89 3.85 28.26 5.28
CA GLY A 89 4.01 28.96 6.56
C GLY A 89 3.24 28.34 7.73
N ALA A 90 2.65 27.16 7.55
CA ALA A 90 2.00 26.41 8.62
C ALA A 90 3.05 25.68 9.47
N VAL A 91 3.74 26.41 10.35
CA VAL A 91 4.62 25.84 11.37
C VAL A 91 3.84 25.76 12.68
N PRO A 92 3.35 24.58 13.11
CA PRO A 92 2.83 24.43 14.46
C PRO A 92 4.00 24.46 15.45
N GLY A 93 4.19 25.61 16.11
CA GLY A 93 5.10 25.76 17.25
C GLY A 93 6.33 26.64 17.08
N SER A 94 6.49 27.38 15.97
CA SER A 94 7.48 28.46 15.98
C SER A 94 6.91 29.65 16.74
N GLU A 95 7.30 29.82 17.99
CA GLU A 95 7.42 31.17 18.51
C GLU A 95 8.22 31.98 17.47
N PRO A 96 7.77 33.19 17.11
CA PRO A 96 8.43 34.00 16.10
C PRO A 96 9.91 34.09 16.48
N MET A 97 10.78 33.66 15.56
CA MET A 97 12.21 33.69 15.79
C MET A 97 12.57 35.12 16.23
N PRO A 98 13.16 35.31 17.43
CA PRO A 98 13.47 36.65 17.91
C PRO A 98 14.40 37.30 16.90
N ALA A 99 14.05 38.53 16.52
CA ALA A 99 14.83 39.33 15.59
C ALA A 99 16.32 39.34 16.01
N PRO A 100 17.27 39.32 15.06
CA PRO A 100 18.69 39.34 15.37
C PRO A 100 19.01 40.64 16.12
N GLY A 101 19.13 40.55 17.44
CA GLY A 101 19.32 41.69 18.34
C GLY A 101 18.64 41.60 19.72
N SER A 102 17.71 40.66 19.94
CA SER A 102 17.10 40.50 21.27
C SER A 102 18.09 39.87 22.26
N PRO A 103 18.28 40.44 23.48
CA PRO A 103 19.17 39.86 24.47
C PRO A 103 18.67 38.46 24.87
N CYS A 104 19.60 37.50 24.86
CA CYS A 104 19.35 36.12 25.25
C CYS A 104 18.75 36.09 26.65
N ALA A 105 17.44 35.83 26.76
CA ALA A 105 16.77 35.69 28.04
C ALA A 105 17.12 34.33 28.65
N SER A 106 18.26 34.28 29.31
CA SER A 106 18.62 33.20 30.23
C SER A 106 17.85 33.34 31.54
N THR A 107 16.68 32.70 31.64
CA THR A 107 15.99 32.51 32.93
C THR A 107 14.98 31.36 32.72
N GLY A 108 15.27 30.11 33.05
CA GLY A 108 15.50 29.62 34.40
C GLY A 108 14.16 29.28 35.06
N SER A 109 13.73 28.01 35.00
CA SER A 109 12.87 27.44 36.05
C SER A 109 12.91 25.90 36.06
N PRO A 110 12.94 25.26 37.25
CA PRO A 110 13.33 23.87 37.44
C PRO A 110 12.12 22.93 37.36
N ARG A 111 12.23 21.81 36.63
CA ARG A 111 11.35 20.65 36.88
C ARG A 111 11.96 19.79 37.97
N THR A 112 11.53 20.05 39.21
CA THR A 112 11.75 19.12 40.32
C THR A 112 10.42 18.80 40.99
N THR A 113 10.16 17.50 41.08
CA THR A 113 9.42 16.76 42.12
C THR A 113 7.89 16.78 42.19
N GLU A 114 7.36 15.56 41.99
CA GLU A 114 6.42 14.83 42.85
C GLU A 114 4.91 15.08 42.78
N ARG A 115 4.20 14.02 42.35
CA ARG A 115 2.97 13.57 42.99
C ARG A 115 2.82 12.05 42.87
N THR A 116 3.55 11.31 43.68
CA THR A 116 3.20 9.92 44.05
C THR A 116 2.33 9.93 45.30
N ALA A 117 1.27 9.11 45.23
CA ALA A 117 0.49 8.52 46.31
C ALA A 117 -0.50 9.40 47.12
N SER A 118 -1.79 9.10 46.95
CA SER A 118 -2.86 9.05 47.97
C SER A 118 -4.19 8.93 47.21
N SER A 119 -5.11 7.99 47.43
CA SER A 119 -5.24 6.90 48.38
C SER A 119 -6.31 5.95 47.80
N ALA A 120 -6.23 4.69 48.19
CA ALA A 120 -7.28 3.72 48.07
C ALA A 120 -8.64 4.24 48.58
N GLU A 121 -9.71 3.88 47.87
CA GLU A 121 -11.07 3.56 48.34
C GLU A 121 -11.83 3.08 47.08
N THR A 122 -12.76 2.12 47.04
CA THR A 122 -13.25 1.08 47.94
C THR A 122 -14.30 0.34 47.08
N ARG A 123 -14.21 -1.00 47.05
CA ARG A 123 -15.29 -2.00 46.85
C ARG A 123 -16.48 -1.65 45.94
N LEU A 124 -16.66 -2.43 44.87
CA LEU A 124 -17.58 -3.59 44.84
C LEU A 124 -17.24 -4.47 43.62
#